data_AF-A0A2S9FCK8-F1
#
_entry.id   AF-A0A2S9FCK8-F1
#
_cell.length_a   1.000
_cell.length_b   1.000
_cell.length_c   1.000
_cell.angle_alpha   90.00
_cell.angle_beta   90.00
_cell.angle_gamma   90.00
#
_symmetry.space_group_name_H-M   'P 1'
#
loop_
_entity.id
_entity.type
_entity.pdbx_description
1 polymer ?
#
loop_
_entity_poly.entity_id
_entity_poly.type
_entity_poly.pdbx_seq_one_letter_code
_entity_poly.pdbx_strand_id
1 'polypeptide(L)'
;MSATLGVSRARDQQPLALLTDPFLQRPDPETTEVAWFTEFAGDVHYVLLGDGVATMSEADLGATTAHGASSGVRVFTAETLRLSRVAEDTESHLPAARRPASGIAPRDVYRHHAAITVPTGVREPYRVVSIWGDTLVASETFTVRGPLAPGEHAVIMLTSDHQLMVNTPANLEFAARTIAEQLGPIDAVFMPGDLVNVPDRASEWFDDERGAAFFPAMQGRGGRVASDGSTYRGGQILQHAPIYPAIGNHEVQGRRAGHASLTDSFNNPVPRAVAEAEYEKVAAVVNPAGDPATKAQWIEDNSFSTSTYEQIFSLPRSDIGGTRYYATTVGDVRLITLFATRVWRADRADPDPVARDS
;
A
#
# COMPACT_ATOMS: atom_id res chain seq x y z
N MET A 1 -35.50 -15.12 28.61
CA MET A 1 -34.43 -14.45 29.36
C MET A 1 -33.12 -15.13 29.02
N SER A 2 -32.14 -14.33 28.60
CA SER A 2 -30.70 -14.61 28.51
C SER A 2 -30.20 -15.74 27.60
N ALA A 3 -29.11 -15.57 26.86
CA ALA A 3 -28.27 -14.40 26.60
C ALA A 3 -27.44 -14.70 25.35
N THR A 4 -27.34 -13.70 24.48
CA THR A 4 -26.45 -13.66 23.33
C THR A 4 -25.02 -13.50 23.84
N LEU A 5 -24.14 -14.46 23.56
CA LEU A 5 -22.71 -14.37 23.84
C LEU A 5 -22.07 -13.42 22.83
N GLY A 6 -21.87 -12.17 23.25
CA GLY A 6 -21.00 -11.23 22.57
C GLY A 6 -19.55 -11.67 22.73
N VAL A 7 -18.86 -11.90 21.61
CA VAL A 7 -17.41 -12.10 21.58
C VAL A 7 -16.76 -10.73 21.75
N SER A 8 -16.46 -10.37 22.99
CA SER A 8 -15.55 -9.27 23.32
C SER A 8 -14.12 -9.72 22.95
N ARG A 9 -13.57 -9.19 21.85
CA ARG A 9 -12.13 -9.30 21.60
C ARG A 9 -11.42 -8.40 22.61
N ALA A 10 -10.59 -9.02 23.45
CA ALA A 10 -9.73 -8.32 24.38
C ALA A 10 -8.86 -7.30 23.63
N ARG A 11 -8.82 -6.08 24.16
CA ARG A 11 -7.95 -4.99 23.72
C ARG A 11 -6.51 -5.37 24.01
N ASP A 12 -5.73 -5.77 23.01
CA ASP A 12 -4.29 -5.70 23.14
C ASP A 12 -3.88 -4.22 23.20
N GLN A 13 -3.12 -3.88 24.23
CA GLN A 13 -2.79 -2.51 24.65
C GLN A 13 -1.75 -1.85 23.74
N GLN A 14 -2.08 -1.64 22.46
CA GLN A 14 -1.41 -0.61 21.67
C GLN A 14 -2.35 0.58 21.49
N PRO A 15 -1.87 1.83 21.67
CA PRO A 15 -2.68 3.00 21.36
C PRO A 15 -3.05 2.95 19.88
N LEU A 16 -4.29 3.32 19.56
CA LEU A 16 -4.72 3.41 18.17
C LEU A 16 -3.83 4.42 17.44
N ALA A 17 -3.27 3.99 16.31
CA ALA A 17 -2.37 4.78 15.51
C ALA A 17 -2.63 4.51 14.04
N LEU A 18 -2.30 5.50 13.19
CA LEU A 18 -2.18 5.26 11.77
C LEU A 18 -0.95 4.36 11.57
N LEU A 19 -1.11 3.34 10.73
CA LEU A 19 -0.01 2.46 10.34
C LEU A 19 0.92 3.15 9.32
N THR A 20 0.39 4.12 8.57
CA THR A 20 1.16 4.99 7.68
C THR A 20 0.70 6.44 7.82
N ASP A 21 1.55 7.40 7.47
CA ASP A 21 1.04 8.71 7.06
C ASP A 21 0.14 8.53 5.81
N PRO A 22 -0.73 9.50 5.46
CA PRO A 22 -1.48 9.43 4.21
C PRO A 22 -0.55 9.49 3.00
N PHE A 23 -0.93 8.84 1.91
CA PHE A 23 -0.25 8.89 0.63
C PHE A 23 -1.22 9.21 -0.50
N LEU A 24 -0.67 9.80 -1.55
CA LEU A 24 -1.46 10.32 -2.68
C LEU A 24 -1.37 9.40 -3.89
N GLN A 25 -2.49 9.29 -4.60
CA GLN A 25 -2.63 8.55 -5.86
C GLN A 25 -3.57 9.30 -6.80
N ARG A 26 -3.50 9.01 -8.11
CA ARG A 26 -4.40 9.62 -9.11
C ARG A 26 -4.95 8.54 -10.06
N PRO A 27 -5.98 7.80 -9.63
CA PRO A 27 -6.64 6.83 -10.50
C PRO A 27 -7.45 7.51 -11.63
N ASP A 28 -7.85 8.77 -11.43
CA ASP A 28 -8.63 9.57 -12.36
C ASP A 28 -7.96 10.94 -12.62
N PRO A 29 -8.09 11.54 -13.81
CA PRO A 29 -7.46 12.84 -14.12
C PRO A 29 -7.92 14.00 -13.23
N GLU A 30 -9.17 14.00 -12.79
CA GLU A 30 -9.81 15.13 -12.10
C GLU A 30 -9.76 15.02 -10.57
N THR A 31 -9.43 13.84 -10.05
CA THR A 31 -9.39 13.58 -8.61
C THR A 31 -8.03 13.11 -8.14
N THR A 32 -7.69 13.44 -6.89
CA THR A 32 -6.59 12.80 -6.17
C THR A 32 -7.21 11.90 -5.12
N GLU A 33 -6.72 10.68 -5.04
CA GLU A 33 -7.07 9.80 -3.94
C GLU A 33 -6.06 9.98 -2.81
N VAL A 34 -6.57 10.20 -1.60
CA VAL A 34 -5.78 10.18 -0.36
C VAL A 34 -6.06 8.84 0.31
N ALA A 35 -5.03 8.04 0.52
CA ALA A 35 -5.13 6.74 1.17
C ALA A 35 -4.21 6.65 2.39
N TRP A 36 -4.56 5.81 3.37
CA TRP A 36 -3.72 5.51 4.52
C TRP A 36 -4.11 4.15 5.11
N PHE A 37 -3.26 3.62 5.99
CA PHE A 37 -3.49 2.32 6.60
C PHE A 37 -3.64 2.41 8.12
N THR A 38 -4.35 1.46 8.69
CA THR A 38 -4.42 1.20 10.13
C THR A 38 -4.47 -0.31 10.38
N GLU A 39 -4.30 -0.73 11.64
CA GLU A 39 -4.55 -2.12 12.07
C GLU A 39 -5.97 -2.32 12.62
N PHE A 40 -6.87 -1.36 12.42
CA PHE A 40 -8.26 -1.42 12.89
C PHE A 40 -9.24 -0.97 11.82
N ALA A 41 -10.42 -1.61 11.75
CA ALA A 41 -11.40 -1.25 10.72
C ALA A 41 -11.93 0.19 10.85
N GLY A 42 -12.02 0.68 12.10
CA GLY A 42 -12.61 1.97 12.45
C GLY A 42 -14.13 2.00 12.28
N ASP A 43 -14.76 3.03 12.84
CA ASP A 43 -16.19 3.29 12.63
C ASP A 43 -16.39 4.20 11.41
N VAL A 44 -15.55 5.24 11.29
CA VAL A 44 -15.59 6.20 10.18
C VAL A 44 -14.25 6.90 9.99
N HIS A 45 -14.00 7.34 8.76
CA HIS A 45 -12.73 7.89 8.30
C HIS A 45 -12.98 9.11 7.42
N TYR A 46 -12.12 10.12 7.52
CA TYR A 46 -12.27 11.38 6.79
C TYR A 46 -10.95 11.93 6.27
N VAL A 47 -11.03 12.61 5.11
CA VAL A 47 -10.02 13.58 4.66
C VAL A 47 -10.59 14.98 4.91
N LEU A 48 -9.81 15.83 5.58
CA LEU A 48 -10.11 17.24 5.76
C LEU A 48 -9.15 18.04 4.87
N LEU A 49 -9.67 18.96 4.06
CA LEU A 49 -8.92 19.69 3.04
C LEU A 49 -9.24 21.19 3.06
N GLY A 50 -8.20 22.02 3.00
CA GLY A 50 -8.31 23.48 2.90
C GLY A 50 -7.51 24.19 4.01
N ASP A 51 -7.23 25.48 3.80
CA ASP A 51 -6.29 26.27 4.61
C ASP A 51 -6.57 26.22 6.13
N GLY A 52 -7.84 26.15 6.52
CA GLY A 52 -8.23 26.07 7.93
C GLY A 52 -7.76 24.80 8.66
N VAL A 53 -7.45 23.73 7.93
CA VAL A 53 -7.03 22.43 8.50
C VAL A 53 -5.67 22.51 9.17
N ALA A 54 -4.77 23.35 8.67
CA ALA A 54 -3.38 23.37 9.08
C ALA A 54 -3.18 23.73 10.57
N THR A 55 -4.11 24.48 11.14
CA THR A 55 -4.05 24.99 12.52
C THR A 55 -5.05 24.33 13.47
N MET A 56 -5.80 23.31 13.01
CA MET A 56 -6.82 22.66 13.84
C MET A 56 -6.19 21.85 14.98
N SER A 57 -6.69 22.09 16.20
CA SER A 57 -6.46 21.19 17.34
C SER A 57 -7.22 19.87 17.15
N GLU A 58 -6.90 18.85 17.94
CA GLU A 58 -7.62 17.58 17.92
C GLU A 58 -9.13 17.75 18.21
N ALA A 59 -9.48 18.67 19.11
CA ALA A 59 -10.87 19.02 19.42
C ALA A 59 -11.58 19.64 18.21
N ASP A 60 -10.90 20.50 17.44
CA ASP A 60 -11.45 21.11 16.23
C ASP A 60 -11.66 20.06 15.12
N LEU A 61 -10.75 19.08 14.99
CA LEU A 61 -10.92 17.96 14.07
C LEU A 61 -12.17 17.15 14.43
N GLY A 62 -12.33 16.80 15.71
CA GLY A 62 -13.49 16.04 16.19
C GLY A 62 -14.82 16.79 15.97
N ALA A 63 -14.84 18.10 16.21
CA ALA A 63 -16.01 18.93 15.95
C ALA A 63 -16.34 19.01 14.44
N THR A 64 -15.31 19.18 13.60
CA THR A 64 -15.49 19.27 12.13
C THR A 64 -16.01 17.96 11.56
N THR A 65 -15.49 16.80 11.99
CA THR A 65 -15.97 15.50 11.51
C THR A 65 -17.39 15.17 11.99
N ALA A 66 -17.81 15.67 13.16
CA ALA A 66 -19.16 15.47 13.69
C ALA A 66 -20.23 16.36 13.03
N HIS A 67 -19.87 17.60 12.64
CA HIS A 67 -20.81 18.59 12.12
C HIS A 67 -20.75 18.80 10.60
N GLY A 68 -19.76 18.19 9.93
CA GLY A 68 -19.53 18.36 8.50
C GLY A 68 -18.66 19.57 8.17
N ALA A 69 -18.68 19.98 6.90
CA ALA A 69 -17.82 21.06 6.39
C ALA A 69 -17.97 22.36 7.20
N SER A 70 -16.84 23.00 7.50
CA SER A 70 -16.77 24.32 8.14
C SER A 70 -16.19 25.36 7.17
N SER A 71 -16.22 26.64 7.53
CA SER A 71 -15.72 27.70 6.63
C SER A 71 -14.25 27.46 6.29
N GLY A 72 -13.95 27.22 5.01
CA GLY A 72 -12.59 26.97 4.52
C GLY A 72 -12.07 25.55 4.70
N VAL A 73 -12.90 24.60 5.17
CA VAL A 73 -12.55 23.18 5.28
C VAL A 73 -13.61 22.30 4.64
N ARG A 74 -13.17 21.51 3.67
CA ARG A 74 -13.97 20.47 3.01
C ARG A 74 -13.68 19.13 3.68
N VAL A 75 -14.74 18.33 3.86
CA VAL A 75 -14.67 17.02 4.52
C VAL A 75 -15.13 15.96 3.53
N PHE A 76 -14.33 14.91 3.35
CA PHE A 76 -14.60 13.80 2.46
C PHE A 76 -14.58 12.50 3.28
N THR A 77 -15.68 11.74 3.25
CA THR A 77 -15.72 10.42 3.89
C THR A 77 -14.88 9.44 3.10
N ALA A 78 -14.11 8.61 3.81
CA ALA A 78 -13.29 7.57 3.21
C ALA A 78 -13.98 6.20 3.26
N GLU A 79 -13.69 5.39 2.25
CA GLU A 79 -14.06 3.98 2.17
C GLU A 79 -12.96 3.10 2.77
N THR A 80 -13.37 2.02 3.45
CA THR A 80 -12.47 1.07 4.10
C THR A 80 -12.48 -0.28 3.39
N LEU A 81 -11.28 -0.82 3.13
CA LEU A 81 -11.05 -2.18 2.63
C LEU A 81 -10.04 -2.88 3.55
N ARG A 82 -10.28 -4.13 3.93
CA ARG A 82 -9.25 -4.96 4.56
C ARG A 82 -8.37 -5.59 3.48
N LEU A 83 -7.05 -5.46 3.62
CA LEU A 83 -6.11 -6.16 2.75
C LEU A 83 -6.24 -7.67 2.97
N SER A 84 -6.41 -8.40 1.88
CA SER A 84 -6.82 -9.82 1.93
C SER A 84 -5.68 -10.80 2.11
N ARG A 85 -4.47 -10.42 1.65
CA ARG A 85 -3.33 -11.34 1.54
C ARG A 85 -2.16 -11.02 2.46
N VAL A 86 -2.09 -9.81 3.00
CA VAL A 86 -0.98 -9.40 3.87
C VAL A 86 -0.90 -10.26 5.12
N ALA A 87 0.31 -10.65 5.47
CA ALA A 87 0.61 -11.58 6.54
C ALA A 87 2.02 -11.36 7.09
N GLU A 88 2.37 -12.15 8.09
CA GLU A 88 3.70 -12.27 8.65
C GLU A 88 4.10 -13.75 8.73
N ASP A 89 5.38 -14.01 8.86
CA ASP A 89 5.95 -15.33 9.11
C ASP A 89 7.18 -15.23 10.02
N THR A 90 7.91 -16.33 10.21
CA THR A 90 9.13 -16.37 11.04
C THR A 90 10.27 -15.52 10.48
N GLU A 91 10.23 -15.16 9.20
CA GLU A 91 11.24 -14.37 8.50
C GLU A 91 10.90 -12.86 8.53
N SER A 92 9.72 -12.49 9.01
CA SER A 92 9.37 -11.09 9.27
C SER A 92 10.30 -10.45 10.28
N HIS A 93 10.77 -9.23 9.99
CA HIS A 93 11.58 -8.43 10.90
C HIS A 93 10.70 -7.58 11.82
N LEU A 94 10.09 -8.26 12.78
CA LEU A 94 9.19 -7.69 13.78
C LEU A 94 9.64 -8.06 15.20
N PRO A 95 9.17 -7.32 16.23
CA PRO A 95 9.44 -7.72 17.60
C PRO A 95 8.87 -9.11 17.86
N ALA A 96 9.53 -9.89 18.73
CA ALA A 96 9.18 -11.29 18.98
C ALA A 96 7.71 -11.50 19.38
N ALA A 97 7.06 -10.50 20.01
CA ALA A 97 5.65 -10.56 20.39
C ALA A 97 4.68 -10.44 19.19
N ARG A 98 5.10 -9.86 18.07
CA ARG A 98 4.28 -9.67 16.86
C ARG A 98 4.69 -10.60 15.71
N ARG A 99 5.88 -11.21 15.80
CA ARG A 99 6.37 -12.17 14.81
C ARG A 99 5.79 -13.57 15.04
N PRO A 100 5.18 -14.21 14.03
CA PRO A 100 4.70 -15.59 14.14
C PRO A 100 5.82 -16.56 14.54
N ALA A 101 5.49 -17.52 15.40
CA ALA A 101 6.43 -18.55 15.83
C ALA A 101 6.66 -19.65 14.76
N SER A 102 5.71 -19.82 13.85
CA SER A 102 5.77 -20.78 12.73
C SER A 102 4.68 -20.47 11.71
N GLY A 103 4.90 -20.82 10.45
CA GLY A 103 3.88 -20.70 9.41
C GLY A 103 3.62 -19.25 8.99
N ILE A 104 2.71 -19.10 8.03
CA ILE A 104 2.20 -17.81 7.56
C ILE A 104 0.95 -17.45 8.38
N ALA A 105 1.00 -16.33 9.10
CA ALA A 105 -0.11 -15.82 9.89
C ALA A 105 -0.68 -14.53 9.26
N PRO A 106 -1.98 -14.45 8.95
CA PRO A 106 -2.60 -13.22 8.46
C PRO A 106 -2.41 -12.05 9.42
N ARG A 107 -2.23 -10.84 8.86
CA ARG A 107 -2.19 -9.59 9.63
C ARG A 107 -3.36 -8.71 9.23
N ASP A 108 -4.09 -8.20 10.22
CA ASP A 108 -5.22 -7.31 9.97
C ASP A 108 -4.71 -5.92 9.62
N VAL A 109 -4.77 -5.58 8.32
CA VAL A 109 -4.47 -4.24 7.82
C VAL A 109 -5.65 -3.71 7.02
N TYR A 110 -6.07 -2.50 7.34
CA TYR A 110 -7.19 -1.82 6.72
C TYR A 110 -6.67 -0.60 5.96
N ARG A 111 -7.07 -0.49 4.70
CA ARG A 111 -6.87 0.66 3.84
C ARG A 111 -8.08 1.55 3.91
N HIS A 112 -7.86 2.82 4.18
CA HIS A 112 -8.89 3.86 4.11
C HIS A 112 -8.53 4.80 2.97
N HIS A 113 -9.51 5.20 2.18
CA HIS A 113 -9.24 6.08 1.05
C HIS A 113 -10.44 6.96 0.70
N ALA A 114 -10.17 8.19 0.25
CA ALA A 114 -11.18 9.08 -0.30
C ALA A 114 -10.67 9.78 -1.55
N ALA A 115 -11.53 9.88 -2.57
CA ALA A 115 -11.30 10.74 -3.72
C ALA A 115 -11.63 12.19 -3.36
N ILE A 116 -10.68 13.10 -3.59
CA ILE A 116 -10.80 14.53 -3.35
C ILE A 116 -10.57 15.30 -4.65
N THR A 117 -11.22 16.46 -4.76
CA THR A 117 -11.01 17.40 -5.86
C THR A 117 -10.21 18.60 -5.36
N VAL A 118 -9.10 18.89 -6.03
CA VAL A 118 -8.28 20.09 -5.78
C VAL A 118 -8.20 20.84 -7.10
N PRO A 119 -8.47 22.17 -7.14
CA PRO A 119 -8.40 22.94 -8.37
C PRO A 119 -7.04 22.78 -9.08
N THR A 120 -7.07 22.73 -10.41
CA THR A 120 -5.87 22.62 -11.26
C THR A 120 -4.83 23.67 -10.87
N GLY A 121 -3.57 23.26 -10.74
CA GLY A 121 -2.45 24.12 -10.36
C GLY A 121 -2.42 24.56 -8.89
N VAL A 122 -3.46 24.32 -8.10
CA VAL A 122 -3.53 24.75 -6.69
C VAL A 122 -3.00 23.67 -5.75
N ARG A 123 -2.30 24.08 -4.69
CA ARG A 123 -1.85 23.21 -3.60
C ARG A 123 -2.54 23.64 -2.30
N GLU A 124 -3.14 22.69 -1.59
CA GLU A 124 -3.91 22.92 -0.37
C GLU A 124 -3.43 22.00 0.76
N PRO A 125 -3.51 22.42 2.02
CA PRO A 125 -3.22 21.56 3.15
C PRO A 125 -4.36 20.56 3.40
N TYR A 126 -4.01 19.37 3.88
CA TYR A 126 -4.97 18.35 4.27
C TYR A 126 -4.48 17.54 5.47
N ARG A 127 -5.43 16.86 6.13
CA ARG A 127 -5.20 15.88 7.19
C ARG A 127 -6.17 14.71 7.02
N VAL A 128 -5.78 13.54 7.49
CA VAL A 128 -6.69 12.38 7.59
C VAL A 128 -7.05 12.12 9.05
N VAL A 129 -8.28 11.65 9.26
CA VAL A 129 -8.82 11.36 10.59
C VAL A 129 -9.48 9.98 10.55
N SER A 130 -9.18 9.15 11.55
CA SER A 130 -9.81 7.85 11.79
C SER A 130 -10.46 7.85 13.18
N ILE A 131 -11.72 7.44 13.25
CA ILE A 131 -12.51 7.42 14.49
C ILE A 131 -12.86 5.97 14.81
N TRP A 132 -12.62 5.56 16.07
CA TRP A 132 -13.07 4.29 16.60
C TRP A 132 -13.51 4.43 18.05
N GLY A 133 -14.82 4.25 18.29
CA GLY A 133 -15.46 4.63 19.54
C GLY A 133 -15.24 6.11 19.83
N ASP A 134 -14.77 6.42 21.03
CA ASP A 134 -14.47 7.80 21.44
C ASP A 134 -13.02 8.23 21.10
N THR A 135 -12.25 7.39 20.40
CA THR A 135 -10.85 7.69 20.07
C THR A 135 -10.74 8.24 18.65
N LEU A 136 -10.04 9.37 18.54
CA LEU A 136 -9.70 10.01 17.28
C LEU A 136 -8.19 9.87 17.05
N VAL A 137 -7.82 9.42 15.85
CA VAL A 137 -6.42 9.39 15.39
C VAL A 137 -6.31 10.25 14.15
N ALA A 138 -5.40 11.21 14.14
CA ALA A 138 -5.21 12.11 13.01
C ALA A 138 -3.75 12.16 12.56
N SER A 139 -3.55 12.42 11.27
CA SER A 139 -2.22 12.70 10.74
C SER A 139 -1.71 14.08 11.14
N GLU A 140 -0.42 14.33 10.90
CA GLU A 140 0.11 15.69 10.72
C GLU A 140 -0.52 16.37 9.50
N THR A 141 -0.27 17.67 9.35
CA THR A 141 -0.71 18.43 8.18
C THR A 141 0.24 18.19 7.01
N PHE A 142 -0.33 17.73 5.90
CA PHE A 142 0.37 17.55 4.63
C PHE A 142 -0.26 18.42 3.55
N THR A 143 0.26 18.38 2.32
CA THR A 143 -0.29 19.17 1.20
C THR A 143 -0.59 18.30 0.00
N VAL A 144 -1.68 18.60 -0.69
CA VAL A 144 -2.07 17.93 -1.92
C VAL A 144 -2.20 18.98 -3.02
N ARG A 145 -1.73 18.65 -4.21
CA ARG A 145 -1.86 19.49 -5.40
C ARG A 145 -2.95 18.95 -6.31
N GLY A 146 -3.73 19.85 -6.91
CA GLY A 146 -4.57 19.57 -8.06
C GLY A 146 -3.76 19.17 -9.30
N PRO A 147 -4.44 18.76 -10.39
CA PRO A 147 -3.76 18.38 -11.62
C PRO A 147 -2.83 19.50 -12.11
N LEU A 148 -1.71 19.14 -12.75
CA LEU A 148 -0.86 20.11 -13.43
C LEU A 148 -1.59 20.69 -14.64
N ALA A 149 -1.48 21.99 -14.87
CA ALA A 149 -2.01 22.61 -16.07
C ALA A 149 -1.16 22.26 -17.30
N PRO A 150 -1.74 22.24 -18.52
CA PRO A 150 -0.95 22.10 -19.75
C PRO A 150 0.14 23.16 -19.85
N GLY A 151 1.37 22.78 -20.20
CA GLY A 151 2.53 23.69 -20.27
C GLY A 151 3.12 24.07 -18.91
N GLU A 152 2.58 23.58 -17.79
CA GLU A 152 3.13 23.81 -16.46
C GLU A 152 4.40 23.00 -16.22
N HIS A 153 5.41 23.62 -15.60
CA HIS A 153 6.63 22.93 -15.20
C HIS A 153 6.34 21.86 -14.15
N ALA A 154 6.74 20.61 -14.43
CA ALA A 154 6.52 19.46 -13.55
C ALA A 154 7.84 18.97 -12.94
N VAL A 155 7.87 18.76 -11.63
CA VAL A 155 8.98 18.08 -10.94
C VAL A 155 8.59 16.63 -10.68
N ILE A 156 9.18 15.70 -11.44
CA ILE A 156 8.85 14.27 -11.35
C ILE A 156 10.05 13.52 -10.79
N MET A 157 9.86 12.86 -9.64
CA MET A 157 10.87 11.96 -9.07
C MET A 157 10.78 10.59 -9.74
N LEU A 158 11.93 10.05 -10.15
CA LEU A 158 12.06 8.66 -10.61
C LEU A 158 12.89 7.87 -9.60
N THR A 159 12.33 6.77 -9.10
CA THR A 159 13.00 5.89 -8.14
C THR A 159 12.45 4.47 -8.22
N SER A 160 13.22 3.44 -7.91
CA SER A 160 12.81 2.03 -7.98
C SER A 160 13.74 1.16 -7.15
N ASP A 161 13.47 -0.16 -7.14
CA ASP A 161 14.36 -1.17 -6.57
C ASP A 161 14.68 -0.86 -5.10
N HIS A 162 13.64 -0.44 -4.37
CA HIS A 162 13.79 -0.07 -2.96
C HIS A 162 14.08 -1.30 -2.14
N GLN A 163 13.25 -2.35 -2.29
CA GLN A 163 13.47 -3.71 -1.77
C GLN A 163 14.02 -3.76 -0.35
N LEU A 164 13.62 -2.79 0.49
CA LEU A 164 14.16 -2.60 1.83
C LEU A 164 15.70 -2.73 1.84
N MET A 165 16.40 -2.10 0.90
CA MET A 165 17.85 -2.08 0.86
C MET A 165 18.40 -1.14 1.94
N VAL A 166 19.63 -1.41 2.39
CA VAL A 166 20.22 -0.70 3.53
C VAL A 166 20.36 0.80 3.33
N ASN A 167 20.62 1.22 2.10
CA ASN A 167 20.80 2.62 1.75
C ASN A 167 19.52 3.27 1.21
N THR A 168 18.40 2.55 1.13
CA THR A 168 17.14 3.10 0.58
C THR A 168 16.68 4.35 1.33
N PRO A 169 16.60 4.38 2.68
CA PRO A 169 16.24 5.61 3.39
C PRO A 169 17.24 6.75 3.15
N ALA A 170 18.54 6.47 3.08
CA ALA A 170 19.54 7.49 2.77
C ALA A 170 19.31 8.09 1.37
N ASN A 171 19.20 7.23 0.35
CA ASN A 171 18.97 7.62 -1.04
C ASN A 171 17.71 8.48 -1.19
N LEU A 172 16.62 8.10 -0.52
CA LEU A 172 15.36 8.86 -0.54
C LEU A 172 15.48 10.21 0.14
N GLU A 173 16.16 10.29 1.29
CA GLU A 173 16.39 11.55 1.99
C GLU A 173 17.24 12.52 1.14
N PHE A 174 18.34 12.02 0.56
CA PHE A 174 19.19 12.81 -0.33
C PHE A 174 18.44 13.25 -1.58
N ALA A 175 17.69 12.35 -2.23
CA ALA A 175 16.92 12.67 -3.43
C ALA A 175 15.85 13.73 -3.14
N ALA A 176 15.02 13.52 -2.10
CA ALA A 176 13.96 14.45 -1.73
C ALA A 176 14.51 15.84 -1.39
N ARG A 177 15.59 15.91 -0.59
CA ARG A 177 16.24 17.17 -0.25
C ARG A 177 16.81 17.86 -1.49
N THR A 178 17.55 17.14 -2.31
CA THR A 178 18.19 17.71 -3.52
C THR A 178 17.14 18.25 -4.49
N ILE A 179 16.07 17.49 -4.74
CA ILE A 179 14.98 17.91 -5.60
C ILE A 179 14.29 19.16 -5.02
N ALA A 180 13.95 19.14 -3.73
CA ALA A 180 13.29 20.27 -3.09
C ALA A 180 14.13 21.55 -3.13
N GLU A 181 15.45 21.45 -2.89
CA GLU A 181 16.37 22.59 -2.90
C GLU A 181 16.63 23.16 -4.30
N GLN A 182 16.67 22.30 -5.33
CA GLN A 182 17.08 22.71 -6.68
C GLN A 182 15.91 22.97 -7.64
N LEU A 183 14.82 22.21 -7.49
CA LEU A 183 13.70 22.16 -8.45
C LEU A 183 12.36 22.55 -7.80
N GLY A 184 12.26 22.47 -6.47
CA GLY A 184 11.03 22.73 -5.74
C GLY A 184 10.25 21.46 -5.38
N PRO A 185 8.97 21.59 -4.98
CA PRO A 185 8.15 20.46 -4.52
C PRO A 185 8.02 19.38 -5.60
N ILE A 186 8.11 18.11 -5.20
CA ILE A 186 7.82 16.98 -6.08
C ILE A 186 6.32 17.01 -6.43
N ASP A 187 5.99 16.95 -7.72
CA ASP A 187 4.61 16.94 -8.23
C ASP A 187 4.14 15.52 -8.57
N ALA A 188 5.05 14.58 -8.83
CA ALA A 188 4.73 13.17 -9.05
C ALA A 188 5.94 12.26 -8.77
N VAL A 189 5.66 10.99 -8.46
CA VAL A 189 6.67 9.93 -8.34
C VAL A 189 6.38 8.84 -9.36
N PHE A 190 7.32 8.58 -10.26
CA PHE A 190 7.28 7.41 -11.14
C PHE A 190 8.15 6.31 -10.52
N MET A 191 7.56 5.14 -10.32
CA MET A 191 8.24 4.03 -9.64
C MET A 191 8.15 2.72 -10.44
N PRO A 192 9.14 2.39 -11.29
CA PRO A 192 9.11 1.23 -12.17
C PRO A 192 9.37 -0.12 -11.45
N GLY A 193 8.65 -0.40 -10.36
CA GLY A 193 8.62 -1.69 -9.69
C GLY A 193 9.67 -1.90 -8.59
N ASP A 194 9.60 -3.08 -7.99
CA ASP A 194 10.44 -3.60 -6.91
C ASP A 194 10.43 -2.68 -5.68
N LEU A 195 9.23 -2.48 -5.13
CA LEU A 195 8.94 -1.63 -3.99
C LEU A 195 9.39 -2.29 -2.68
N VAL A 196 9.06 -3.57 -2.51
CA VAL A 196 9.41 -4.41 -1.34
C VAL A 196 10.15 -5.67 -1.78
N ASN A 197 10.55 -6.57 -0.87
CA ASN A 197 11.10 -7.87 -1.26
C ASN A 197 10.01 -8.94 -1.41
N VAL A 198 9.10 -9.01 -0.44
CA VAL A 198 8.04 -10.03 -0.39
C VAL A 198 6.69 -9.33 -0.30
N PRO A 199 5.87 -9.35 -1.37
CA PRO A 199 4.72 -8.47 -1.48
C PRO A 199 3.61 -8.79 -0.49
N ASP A 200 3.43 -10.05 -0.09
CA ASP A 200 2.43 -10.41 0.93
C ASP A 200 2.95 -10.22 2.38
N ARG A 201 4.22 -9.84 2.60
CA ARG A 201 4.75 -9.59 3.95
C ARG A 201 4.40 -8.16 4.39
N ALA A 202 3.49 -8.04 5.35
CA ALA A 202 2.96 -6.75 5.76
C ALA A 202 4.04 -5.82 6.35
N SER A 203 4.92 -6.35 7.21
CA SER A 203 6.01 -5.58 7.80
C SER A 203 6.89 -4.88 6.77
N GLU A 204 7.07 -5.44 5.58
CA GLU A 204 7.88 -4.83 4.52
C GLU A 204 7.27 -3.55 3.93
N TRP A 205 5.95 -3.45 3.97
CA TRP A 205 5.25 -2.23 3.60
C TRP A 205 5.26 -1.21 4.74
N PHE A 206 5.04 -1.68 5.97
CA PHE A 206 4.52 -0.81 7.03
C PHE A 206 5.48 -0.53 8.18
N ASP A 207 6.20 -1.53 8.71
CA ASP A 207 6.85 -1.40 10.03
C ASP A 207 7.99 -2.40 10.30
N ASP A 208 8.73 -2.81 9.28
CA ASP A 208 9.97 -3.57 9.40
C ASP A 208 10.95 -2.89 10.37
N GLU A 209 11.36 -3.60 11.44
CA GLU A 209 12.19 -3.06 12.53
C GLU A 209 13.60 -2.64 12.08
N ARG A 210 14.05 -3.07 10.89
CA ARG A 210 15.33 -2.61 10.33
C ARG A 210 15.23 -1.16 9.84
N GLY A 211 14.02 -0.61 9.73
CA GLY A 211 13.78 0.81 9.48
C GLY A 211 13.77 1.22 8.00
N ALA A 212 13.54 0.28 7.08
CA ALA A 212 13.47 0.55 5.63
C ALA A 212 12.18 0.06 4.96
N ALA A 213 11.14 -0.24 5.73
CA ALA A 213 9.82 -0.53 5.17
C ALA A 213 9.37 0.58 4.20
N PHE A 214 8.66 0.19 3.15
CA PHE A 214 8.39 1.05 1.99
C PHE A 214 7.71 2.37 2.37
N PHE A 215 6.57 2.32 3.06
CA PHE A 215 5.85 3.53 3.44
C PHE A 215 6.68 4.38 4.42
N PRO A 216 7.23 3.85 5.52
CA PRO A 216 8.09 4.65 6.40
C PRO A 216 9.24 5.36 5.69
N ALA A 217 9.98 4.69 4.82
CA ALA A 217 11.09 5.32 4.11
C ALA A 217 10.62 6.40 3.12
N MET A 218 9.53 6.16 2.39
CA MET A 218 8.93 7.13 1.46
C MET A 218 8.13 8.25 2.13
N GLN A 219 8.00 8.19 3.45
CA GLN A 219 7.29 9.15 4.29
C GLN A 219 8.20 9.86 5.31
N GLY A 220 9.51 9.60 5.30
CA GLY A 220 10.45 10.21 6.25
C GLY A 220 10.29 9.69 7.68
N ARG A 221 9.68 8.51 7.84
CA ARG A 221 9.41 7.81 9.11
C ARG A 221 10.24 6.53 9.27
N GLY A 222 11.14 6.24 8.34
CA GLY A 222 12.10 5.15 8.47
C GLY A 222 13.09 5.37 9.61
N GLY A 223 14.16 4.59 9.62
CA GLY A 223 15.17 4.67 10.68
C GLY A 223 16.30 3.67 10.51
N ARG A 224 16.78 3.48 9.27
CA ARG A 224 17.82 2.50 8.98
C ARG A 224 19.20 3.10 9.12
N VAL A 225 20.09 2.36 9.75
CA VAL A 225 21.54 2.63 9.70
C VAL A 225 22.04 2.23 8.32
N ALA A 226 22.49 3.22 7.55
CA ALA A 226 23.04 3.04 6.21
C ALA A 226 24.47 2.49 6.26
N SER A 227 25.04 2.18 5.08
CA SER A 227 26.39 1.62 4.97
C SER A 227 27.50 2.54 5.47
N ASP A 228 27.24 3.84 5.63
CA ASP A 228 28.18 4.81 6.19
C ASP A 228 28.10 4.91 7.73
N GLY A 229 27.20 4.16 8.37
CA GLY A 229 27.00 4.15 9.82
C GLY A 229 26.03 5.22 10.33
N SER A 230 25.49 6.08 9.47
CA SER A 230 24.50 7.10 9.83
C SER A 230 23.08 6.54 9.76
N THR A 231 22.19 7.01 10.64
CA THR A 231 20.76 6.66 10.60
C THR A 231 19.99 7.62 9.72
N TYR A 232 19.26 7.09 8.74
CA TYR A 232 18.43 7.85 7.82
C TYR A 232 16.96 7.48 7.94
N ARG A 233 16.08 8.47 7.74
CA ARG A 233 14.63 8.29 7.87
C ARG A 233 13.90 8.21 6.53
N GLY A 234 14.58 8.55 5.44
CA GLY A 234 13.93 8.71 4.14
C GLY A 234 13.40 10.12 3.91
N GLY A 235 12.46 10.29 2.99
CA GLY A 235 11.92 11.61 2.62
C GLY A 235 10.40 11.67 2.78
N GLN A 236 9.85 12.82 3.19
CA GLN A 236 8.39 13.07 3.16
C GLN A 236 7.93 13.30 1.71
N ILE A 237 7.73 12.22 0.96
CA ILE A 237 7.43 12.27 -0.48
C ILE A 237 5.94 11.97 -0.70
N LEU A 238 5.48 10.82 -0.24
CA LEU A 238 4.16 10.29 -0.60
C LEU A 238 3.00 11.07 -0.01
N GLN A 239 3.23 11.80 1.07
CA GLN A 239 2.22 12.69 1.65
C GLN A 239 1.94 13.91 0.76
N HIS A 240 2.83 14.21 -0.20
CA HIS A 240 2.85 15.46 -0.96
C HIS A 240 2.75 15.30 -2.47
N ALA A 241 3.03 14.11 -2.99
CA ALA A 241 3.04 13.82 -4.42
C ALA A 241 2.39 12.45 -4.73
N PRO A 242 1.53 12.37 -5.76
CA PRO A 242 0.98 11.10 -6.20
C PRO A 242 2.05 10.16 -6.75
N ILE A 243 1.97 8.89 -6.35
CA ILE A 243 2.82 7.81 -6.86
C ILE A 243 2.15 7.07 -8.02
N TYR A 244 2.96 6.74 -9.03
CA TYR A 244 2.60 5.90 -10.17
C TYR A 244 3.55 4.70 -10.23
N PRO A 245 3.29 3.66 -9.44
CA PRO A 245 4.10 2.45 -9.47
C PRO A 245 3.78 1.60 -10.70
N ALA A 246 4.76 0.78 -11.09
CA ALA A 246 4.60 -0.38 -11.94
C ALA A 246 4.72 -1.66 -11.11
N ILE A 247 4.30 -2.79 -11.66
CA ILE A 247 4.51 -4.11 -11.06
C ILE A 247 5.89 -4.60 -11.50
N GLY A 248 6.81 -4.75 -10.56
CA GLY A 248 8.10 -5.45 -10.68
C GLY A 248 7.98 -6.93 -10.34
N ASN A 249 9.08 -7.70 -10.37
CA ASN A 249 9.02 -9.10 -9.99
C ASN A 249 8.78 -9.29 -8.49
N HIS A 250 9.15 -8.31 -7.67
CA HIS A 250 8.87 -8.34 -6.23
C HIS A 250 7.45 -7.92 -5.85
N GLU A 251 6.61 -7.51 -6.80
CA GLU A 251 5.17 -7.28 -6.56
C GLU A 251 4.32 -8.52 -6.86
N VAL A 252 4.94 -9.62 -7.30
CA VAL A 252 4.26 -10.88 -7.65
C VAL A 252 4.54 -11.93 -6.57
N GLN A 253 3.56 -12.14 -5.69
CA GLN A 253 3.61 -13.27 -4.75
C GLN A 253 3.40 -14.58 -5.53
N GLY A 254 4.14 -15.63 -5.23
CA GLY A 254 3.83 -16.97 -5.75
C GLY A 254 2.65 -17.62 -5.04
N ARG A 255 2.42 -18.92 -5.27
CA ARG A 255 1.27 -19.60 -4.65
C ARG A 255 1.45 -19.71 -3.14
N ARG A 256 0.38 -19.59 -2.36
CA ARG A 256 0.41 -19.71 -0.89
C ARG A 256 0.17 -21.13 -0.41
N ALA A 257 -0.67 -21.89 -1.13
CA ALA A 257 -1.02 -23.25 -0.77
C ALA A 257 0.23 -24.14 -0.69
N GLY A 258 0.36 -24.87 0.43
CA GLY A 258 1.47 -25.80 0.67
C GLY A 258 2.76 -25.18 1.22
N HIS A 259 2.81 -23.86 1.44
CA HIS A 259 4.01 -23.19 1.94
C HIS A 259 3.90 -22.77 3.42
N ALA A 260 5.03 -22.81 4.12
CA ALA A 260 5.13 -22.43 5.54
C ALA A 260 5.78 -21.05 5.75
N SER A 261 6.41 -20.46 4.73
CA SER A 261 6.88 -19.07 4.74
C SER A 261 6.46 -18.32 3.47
N LEU A 262 6.37 -17.00 3.58
CA LEU A 262 6.07 -16.10 2.48
C LEU A 262 7.23 -16.07 1.47
N THR A 263 8.47 -16.28 1.92
CA THR A 263 9.65 -16.38 1.04
C THR A 263 9.59 -17.63 0.15
N ASP A 264 9.29 -18.81 0.72
CA ASP A 264 9.13 -20.03 -0.06
C ASP A 264 7.96 -19.92 -1.05
N SER A 265 6.87 -19.30 -0.59
CA SER A 265 5.71 -18.99 -1.44
C SER A 265 6.10 -18.04 -2.57
N PHE A 266 6.85 -16.97 -2.29
CA PHE A 266 7.30 -15.98 -3.27
C PHE A 266 8.12 -16.64 -4.39
N ASN A 267 8.99 -17.58 -4.02
CA ASN A 267 9.82 -18.33 -4.95
C ASN A 267 9.09 -19.44 -5.72
N ASN A 268 7.78 -19.64 -5.50
CA ASN A 268 6.97 -20.66 -6.20
C ASN A 268 5.79 -20.07 -6.99
N PRO A 269 6.05 -19.26 -8.05
CA PRO A 269 4.99 -18.71 -8.88
C PRO A 269 4.39 -19.75 -9.83
N VAL A 270 3.08 -19.97 -9.73
CA VAL A 270 2.32 -20.83 -10.64
C VAL A 270 1.39 -19.98 -11.51
N PRO A 271 1.45 -20.09 -12.86
CA PRO A 271 0.51 -19.34 -13.71
C PRO A 271 -0.94 -19.69 -13.41
N ARG A 272 -1.81 -18.67 -13.41
CA ARG A 272 -3.24 -18.85 -13.10
C ARG A 272 -3.92 -19.93 -13.95
N ALA A 273 -3.63 -19.98 -15.25
CA ALA A 273 -4.19 -21.00 -16.14
C ALA A 273 -3.78 -22.44 -15.75
N VAL A 274 -2.60 -22.62 -15.16
CA VAL A 274 -2.16 -23.93 -14.63
C VAL A 274 -2.96 -24.26 -13.38
N ALA A 275 -3.13 -23.32 -12.45
CA ALA A 275 -3.97 -23.51 -11.28
C ALA A 275 -5.43 -23.82 -11.67
N GLU A 276 -6.00 -23.10 -12.64
CA GLU A 276 -7.34 -23.36 -13.16
C GLU A 276 -7.47 -24.79 -13.73
N ALA A 277 -6.48 -25.27 -14.48
CA ALA A 277 -6.49 -26.64 -15.00
C ALA A 277 -6.35 -27.69 -13.88
N GLU A 278 -5.56 -27.43 -12.84
CA GLU A 278 -5.45 -28.32 -11.68
C GLU A 278 -6.74 -28.33 -10.84
N TYR A 279 -7.39 -27.18 -10.70
CA TYR A 279 -8.66 -27.06 -9.99
C TYR A 279 -9.72 -27.99 -10.57
N GLU A 280 -9.88 -28.03 -11.89
CA GLU A 280 -10.89 -28.88 -12.55
C GLU A 280 -10.70 -30.38 -12.23
N LYS A 281 -9.47 -30.83 -11.97
CA LYS A 281 -9.18 -32.21 -11.58
C LYS A 281 -9.62 -32.54 -10.15
N VAL A 282 -9.63 -31.54 -9.26
CA VAL A 282 -9.92 -31.72 -7.83
C VAL A 282 -11.24 -31.07 -7.39
N ALA A 283 -11.95 -30.39 -8.29
CA ALA A 283 -13.13 -29.57 -8.00
C ALA A 283 -14.22 -30.34 -7.24
N ALA A 284 -14.48 -31.60 -7.63
CA ALA A 284 -15.47 -32.46 -6.97
C ALA A 284 -15.14 -32.74 -5.49
N VAL A 285 -13.86 -32.66 -5.09
CA VAL A 285 -13.40 -32.90 -3.72
C VAL A 285 -13.32 -31.59 -2.93
N VAL A 286 -12.72 -30.56 -3.51
CA VAL A 286 -12.43 -29.29 -2.78
C VAL A 286 -13.57 -28.27 -2.85
N ASN A 287 -14.49 -28.42 -3.80
CA ASN A 287 -15.66 -27.55 -3.98
C ASN A 287 -16.89 -28.35 -4.48
N PRO A 288 -17.40 -29.32 -3.69
CA PRO A 288 -18.49 -30.20 -4.12
C PRO A 288 -19.81 -29.45 -4.39
N ALA A 289 -19.99 -28.27 -3.79
CA ALA A 289 -21.16 -27.42 -4.00
C ALA A 289 -21.03 -26.48 -5.21
N GLY A 290 -19.86 -26.42 -5.86
CA GLY A 290 -19.62 -25.53 -7.00
C GLY A 290 -19.67 -24.05 -6.64
N ASP A 291 -19.34 -23.66 -5.40
CA ASP A 291 -19.35 -22.27 -4.96
C ASP A 291 -18.28 -21.44 -5.70
N PRO A 292 -18.66 -20.38 -6.43
CA PRO A 292 -17.71 -19.53 -7.14
C PRO A 292 -16.64 -18.90 -6.23
N ALA A 293 -16.95 -18.56 -4.97
CA ALA A 293 -15.99 -17.96 -4.07
C ALA A 293 -14.91 -18.96 -3.63
N THR A 294 -15.32 -20.19 -3.30
CA THR A 294 -14.39 -21.30 -3.02
C THR A 294 -13.48 -21.60 -4.22
N LYS A 295 -14.02 -21.61 -5.45
CA LYS A 295 -13.20 -21.76 -6.68
C LYS A 295 -12.17 -20.62 -6.81
N ALA A 296 -12.61 -19.38 -6.66
CA ALA A 296 -11.75 -18.20 -6.80
C ALA A 296 -10.61 -18.22 -5.77
N GLN A 297 -10.91 -18.49 -4.50
CA GLN A 297 -9.93 -18.59 -3.43
C GLN A 297 -8.93 -19.73 -3.67
N TRP A 298 -9.42 -20.91 -4.08
CA TRP A 298 -8.54 -22.05 -4.38
C TRP A 298 -7.56 -21.70 -5.50
N ILE A 299 -8.04 -21.07 -6.58
CA ILE A 299 -7.17 -20.66 -7.70
C ILE A 299 -6.16 -19.64 -7.23
N GLU A 300 -6.57 -18.63 -6.46
CA GLU A 300 -5.67 -17.58 -5.96
C GLU A 300 -4.58 -18.14 -5.03
N ASP A 301 -4.93 -19.08 -4.15
CA ASP A 301 -3.95 -19.70 -3.26
C ASP A 301 -3.01 -20.68 -3.98
N ASN A 302 -3.41 -21.19 -5.15
CA ASN A 302 -2.62 -22.13 -5.96
C ASN A 302 -1.96 -21.47 -7.19
N SER A 303 -2.05 -20.15 -7.35
CA SER A 303 -1.40 -19.38 -8.41
C SER A 303 -0.55 -18.24 -7.86
N PHE A 304 0.28 -17.63 -8.70
CA PHE A 304 0.84 -16.32 -8.37
C PHE A 304 -0.28 -15.28 -8.25
N SER A 305 0.00 -14.21 -7.50
CA SER A 305 -0.94 -13.12 -7.24
C SER A 305 -0.24 -11.77 -7.18
N THR A 306 -0.96 -10.73 -7.60
CA THR A 306 -0.63 -9.31 -7.45
C THR A 306 -1.64 -8.61 -6.53
N SER A 307 -2.49 -9.37 -5.83
CA SER A 307 -3.62 -8.84 -5.06
C SER A 307 -3.20 -7.81 -4.00
N THR A 308 -2.08 -8.03 -3.28
CA THR A 308 -1.62 -7.06 -2.28
C THR A 308 -1.28 -5.71 -2.93
N TYR A 309 -0.54 -5.72 -4.03
CA TYR A 309 -0.23 -4.52 -4.80
C TYR A 309 -1.51 -3.81 -5.27
N GLU A 310 -2.44 -4.56 -5.89
CA GLU A 310 -3.69 -4.01 -6.42
C GLU A 310 -4.64 -3.49 -5.33
N GLN A 311 -4.53 -4.00 -4.10
CA GLN A 311 -5.31 -3.54 -2.95
C GLN A 311 -4.66 -2.36 -2.22
N ILE A 312 -3.33 -2.22 -2.27
CA ILE A 312 -2.62 -1.05 -1.75
C ILE A 312 -2.84 0.16 -2.67
N PHE A 313 -2.72 -0.04 -3.98
CA PHE A 313 -2.68 1.06 -4.95
C PHE A 313 -3.97 1.21 -5.78
N SER A 314 -4.54 2.42 -5.77
CA SER A 314 -5.55 2.90 -6.72
C SER A 314 -4.85 3.56 -7.91
N LEU A 315 -4.65 2.77 -8.96
CA LEU A 315 -3.98 3.21 -10.18
C LEU A 315 -4.99 3.56 -11.28
N PRO A 316 -4.57 4.35 -12.29
CA PRO A 316 -5.34 4.46 -13.51
C PRO A 316 -5.67 3.08 -14.06
N ARG A 317 -6.88 2.93 -14.59
CA ARG A 317 -7.36 1.64 -15.09
C ARG A 317 -7.30 1.61 -16.61
N SER A 318 -6.97 0.45 -17.16
CA SER A 318 -7.18 0.13 -18.57
C SER A 318 -8.32 -0.89 -18.72
N ASP A 319 -9.03 -0.83 -19.85
CA ASP A 319 -10.20 -1.68 -20.10
C ASP A 319 -9.89 -3.18 -20.05
N ILE A 320 -8.68 -3.58 -20.49
CA ILE A 320 -8.26 -4.99 -20.58
C ILE A 320 -7.35 -5.38 -19.40
N GLY A 321 -6.53 -4.44 -18.89
CA GLY A 321 -5.49 -4.73 -17.90
C GLY A 321 -5.92 -4.54 -16.45
N GLY A 322 -7.03 -3.84 -16.23
CA GLY A 322 -7.36 -3.32 -14.91
C GLY A 322 -6.29 -2.32 -14.48
N THR A 323 -5.77 -2.49 -13.27
CA THR A 323 -4.72 -1.64 -12.68
C THR A 323 -3.30 -2.14 -12.98
N ARG A 324 -3.14 -3.33 -13.57
CA ARG A 324 -1.81 -3.98 -13.76
C ARG A 324 -0.95 -3.30 -14.81
N TYR A 325 -1.59 -2.67 -15.80
CA TYR A 325 -0.95 -1.81 -16.77
C TYR A 325 -1.92 -0.71 -17.16
N TYR A 326 -1.39 0.49 -17.38
CA TYR A 326 -2.19 1.67 -17.59
C TYR A 326 -1.42 2.73 -18.36
N ALA A 327 -2.16 3.72 -18.85
CA ALA A 327 -1.57 4.92 -19.42
C ALA A 327 -2.31 6.15 -18.90
N THR A 328 -1.55 7.14 -18.47
CA THR A 328 -2.08 8.40 -17.91
C THR A 328 -1.21 9.57 -18.36
N THR A 329 -1.64 10.79 -18.05
CA THR A 329 -0.92 12.01 -18.38
C THR A 329 -0.65 12.78 -17.09
N VAL A 330 0.61 13.19 -16.89
CA VAL A 330 1.06 13.98 -15.74
C VAL A 330 1.71 15.25 -16.28
N GLY A 331 0.99 16.37 -16.21
CA GLY A 331 1.38 17.59 -16.91
C GLY A 331 1.52 17.31 -18.41
N ASP A 332 2.69 17.62 -18.98
CA ASP A 332 2.98 17.38 -20.39
C ASP A 332 3.61 15.99 -20.67
N VAL A 333 3.68 15.11 -19.68
CA VAL A 333 4.26 13.76 -19.81
C VAL A 333 3.18 12.71 -19.97
N ARG A 334 3.20 11.97 -21.08
CA ARG A 334 2.41 10.74 -21.26
C ARG A 334 3.14 9.56 -20.63
N LEU A 335 2.62 9.04 -19.51
CA LEU A 335 3.14 7.85 -18.84
C LEU A 335 2.42 6.61 -19.37
N ILE A 336 3.20 5.60 -19.76
CA ILE A 336 2.70 4.26 -20.10
C ILE A 336 3.39 3.27 -19.16
N THR A 337 2.61 2.66 -18.29
CA THR A 337 3.07 1.67 -17.32
C THR A 337 2.68 0.27 -17.81
N LEU A 338 3.66 -0.61 -17.96
CA LEU A 338 3.48 -1.98 -18.44
C LEU A 338 3.70 -2.99 -17.33
N PHE A 339 3.00 -4.12 -17.39
CA PHE A 339 3.30 -5.31 -16.59
C PHE A 339 4.23 -6.23 -17.39
N ALA A 340 5.52 -5.87 -17.45
CA ALA A 340 6.51 -6.52 -18.30
C ALA A 340 7.33 -7.61 -17.58
N THR A 341 6.94 -7.98 -16.35
CA THR A 341 7.80 -8.80 -15.50
C THR A 341 7.80 -10.26 -15.92
N ARG A 342 8.96 -10.88 -15.70
CA ARG A 342 9.10 -12.31 -15.61
C ARG A 342 9.40 -12.60 -14.15
N VAL A 343 8.51 -13.32 -13.46
CA VAL A 343 8.84 -13.80 -12.12
C VAL A 343 10.07 -14.68 -12.22
N TRP A 344 10.98 -14.56 -11.26
CA TRP A 344 12.19 -15.39 -11.20
C TRP A 344 11.79 -16.86 -11.34
N ARG A 345 12.42 -17.53 -12.30
CA ARG A 345 12.37 -18.98 -12.47
C ARG A 345 13.80 -19.48 -12.34
N ALA A 346 13.97 -20.64 -11.71
CA ALA A 346 15.25 -21.33 -11.73
C ALA A 346 15.79 -21.41 -13.17
N ASP A 347 17.10 -21.29 -13.32
CA ASP A 347 17.80 -21.47 -14.61
C ASP A 347 17.70 -22.92 -15.13
N ARG A 348 17.29 -23.85 -14.26
CA ARG A 348 16.91 -25.22 -14.60
C ARG A 348 15.44 -25.26 -15.02
N ALA A 349 15.22 -25.36 -16.31
CA ALA A 349 13.92 -25.75 -16.86
C ALA A 349 13.66 -27.23 -16.57
N ASP A 350 13.12 -27.55 -15.39
CA ASP A 350 12.66 -28.92 -15.11
C ASP A 350 11.38 -29.19 -15.94
N PRO A 351 11.41 -30.20 -16.84
CA PRO A 351 10.27 -30.55 -17.66
C PRO A 351 9.10 -31.11 -16.84
N ASP A 352 9.32 -31.55 -15.59
CA ASP A 352 8.27 -32.00 -14.67
C ASP A 352 7.84 -30.84 -13.76
N PRO A 353 6.63 -30.27 -13.93
CA PRO A 353 6.13 -29.17 -13.10
C PRO A 353 5.98 -29.54 -11.61
N VAL A 354 5.85 -30.82 -11.28
CA VAL A 354 5.65 -31.31 -9.91
C VAL A 354 6.99 -31.44 -9.17
N ALA A 355 8.08 -31.67 -9.91
CA ALA A 355 9.43 -31.82 -9.37
C ALA A 355 10.20 -30.47 -9.27
N ARG A 356 9.55 -29.35 -9.60
CA ARG A 356 10.12 -28.01 -9.44
C ARG A 356 10.19 -27.65 -7.97
N ASP A 357 11.26 -28.07 -7.33
CA ASP A 357 11.72 -27.47 -6.09
C ASP A 357 12.41 -26.14 -6.42
N SER A 358 12.11 -25.11 -5.61
CA SER A 358 12.61 -23.73 -5.75
C SER A 358 14.14 -23.64 -5.75
#